data_AF-K1SL50-F1
#
_entry.id   AF-K1SL50-F1
#
_cell.length_a   1.000
_cell.length_b   1.000
_cell.length_c   1.000
_cell.angle_alpha   90.00
_cell.angle_beta   90.00
_cell.angle_gamma   90.00
#
_symmetry.space_group_name_H-M   'P 1'
#
loop_
_entity.id
_entity.type
_entity.pdbx_description
1 polymer ?
#
loop_
_entity_poly.entity_id
_entity_poly.type
_entity_poly.pdbx_seq_one_letter_code
_entity_poly.pdbx_strand_id
1 'polypeptide(L)'
;MAKEQGCNKIALGHHMDDILETLLMNITFQGAFSTMPPKLVMRKFEMTIIRPMCLVHEADLIEMARILGFRKQIKNCPYESLSNRSNMKDVLYSLEKMNPEARYSLWRSMTNIQEECCLG
;
A
#
# COMPACT_ATOMS: atom_id res chain seq x y z
N MET A 1 -1.42 -23.89 6.25
CA MET A 1 -1.77 -23.13 7.47
C MET A 1 -3.16 -22.47 7.44
N ALA A 2 -3.42 -21.37 6.70
CA ALA A 2 -4.73 -20.69 6.81
C ALA A 2 -5.95 -21.57 6.43
N LYS A 3 -5.84 -22.30 5.31
CA LYS A 3 -6.90 -23.23 4.88
C LYS A 3 -7.06 -24.44 5.82
N GLU A 4 -5.96 -24.95 6.37
CA GLU A 4 -5.96 -26.04 7.35
C GLU A 4 -6.61 -25.64 8.68
N GLN A 5 -6.59 -24.35 9.02
CA GLN A 5 -7.24 -23.80 10.22
C GLN A 5 -8.69 -23.35 9.96
N GLY A 6 -9.26 -23.62 8.78
CA GLY A 6 -10.62 -23.21 8.45
C GLY A 6 -10.81 -21.70 8.25
N CYS A 7 -9.72 -20.93 8.13
CA CYS A 7 -9.78 -19.50 7.90
C CYS A 7 -10.16 -19.19 6.45
N ASN A 8 -11.13 -18.29 6.25
CA ASN A 8 -11.56 -17.83 4.92
C ASN A 8 -10.96 -16.46 4.53
N LYS A 9 -10.23 -15.81 5.44
CA LYS A 9 -9.67 -14.47 5.27
C LYS A 9 -8.23 -14.39 5.76
N ILE A 10 -7.41 -13.61 5.06
CA ILE A 10 -6.04 -13.26 5.45
C ILE A 10 -5.98 -11.73 5.59
N ALA A 11 -5.70 -11.26 6.80
CA ALA A 11 -5.49 -9.84 7.06
C ALA A 11 -4.00 -9.48 6.86
N LEU A 12 -3.73 -8.48 6.02
CA LEU A 12 -2.38 -7.96 5.79
C LEU A 12 -2.30 -6.52 6.31
N GLY A 13 -1.26 -6.22 7.07
CA GLY A 13 -1.04 -4.91 7.71
C GLY A 13 -0.59 -3.79 6.77
N HIS A 14 -1.00 -3.83 5.49
CA HIS A 14 -0.64 -2.80 4.52
C HIS A 14 -1.35 -1.49 4.85
N HIS A 15 -0.58 -0.41 4.96
CA HIS A 15 -1.06 0.93 5.26
C HIS A 15 -1.29 1.76 4.00
N MET A 16 -1.78 3.00 4.15
CA MET A 16 -2.08 3.88 3.02
C MET A 16 -0.83 4.12 2.14
N ASP A 17 0.32 4.37 2.78
CA ASP A 17 1.59 4.62 2.09
C ASP A 17 1.98 3.43 1.19
N ASP A 18 1.83 2.19 1.67
CA ASP A 18 2.13 0.98 0.87
C ASP A 18 1.31 0.92 -0.43
N ILE A 19 0.06 1.38 -0.37
CA ILE A 19 -0.88 1.40 -1.50
C ILE A 19 -0.48 2.50 -2.48
N LEU A 20 -0.10 3.68 -1.98
CA LEU A 20 0.38 4.80 -2.81
C LEU A 20 1.73 4.47 -3.46
N GLU A 21 2.68 3.88 -2.72
CA GLU A 21 3.95 3.41 -3.25
C GLU A 21 3.74 2.37 -4.37
N THR A 22 2.80 1.45 -4.17
CA THR A 22 2.47 0.45 -5.20
C THR A 22 1.80 1.07 -6.42
N LEU A 23 0.91 2.06 -6.22
CA LEU A 23 0.31 2.83 -7.32
C LEU A 23 1.39 3.53 -8.15
N LEU A 24 2.30 4.25 -7.50
CA LEU A 24 3.40 4.96 -8.16
C LEU A 24 4.30 3.98 -8.90
N MET A 25 4.63 2.84 -8.30
CA MET A 25 5.44 1.80 -8.94
C MET A 25 4.75 1.23 -10.18
N ASN A 26 3.45 0.95 -10.12
CA ASN A 26 2.72 0.36 -11.26
C ASN A 26 2.57 1.36 -12.41
N ILE A 27 2.31 2.64 -12.12
CA ILE A 27 2.24 3.69 -13.14
C ILE A 27 3.61 3.88 -13.80
N THR A 28 4.69 3.95 -13.00
CA THR A 28 6.03 4.30 -13.50
C THR A 28 6.77 3.15 -14.18
N PHE A 29 6.63 1.92 -13.67
CA PHE A 29 7.39 0.78 -14.18
C PHE A 29 6.56 -0.21 -15.00
N GLN A 30 5.24 -0.28 -14.78
CA GLN A 30 4.36 -1.21 -15.50
C GLN A 30 3.46 -0.51 -16.52
N GLY A 31 3.40 0.83 -16.50
CA GLY A 31 2.50 1.61 -17.35
C GLY A 31 1.01 1.33 -17.07
N ALA A 32 0.68 0.86 -15.86
CA ALA A 32 -0.65 0.41 -15.50
C ALA A 32 -1.20 1.19 -14.31
N PHE A 33 -2.39 1.75 -14.45
CA PHE A 33 -3.13 2.31 -13.33
C PHE A 33 -3.73 1.19 -12.48
N SER A 34 -2.96 0.68 -11.54
CA SER A 34 -3.37 -0.40 -10.64
C SER A 34 -2.69 -0.26 -9.29
N THR A 35 -3.32 -0.82 -8.25
CA THR A 35 -2.78 -0.81 -6.88
C THR A 35 -3.16 -2.09 -6.14
N MET A 36 -2.93 -2.12 -4.83
CA MET A 36 -3.38 -3.17 -3.92
C MET A 36 -4.80 -2.87 -3.40
N PRO A 37 -5.85 -3.54 -3.91
CA PRO A 37 -7.20 -3.26 -3.45
C PRO A 37 -7.38 -3.63 -1.96
N PRO A 38 -8.19 -2.88 -1.19
CA PRO A 38 -8.45 -3.17 0.22
C PRO A 38 -9.01 -4.58 0.47
N LYS A 39 -9.75 -5.12 -0.50
CA LYS A 39 -10.30 -6.47 -0.51
C LYS A 39 -9.95 -7.15 -1.83
N LEU A 40 -9.29 -8.30 -1.76
CA LEU A 40 -8.98 -9.14 -2.91
C LEU A 40 -9.50 -10.56 -2.70
N VAL A 41 -10.44 -10.99 -3.54
CA VAL A 41 -11.01 -12.35 -3.48
C VAL A 41 -10.19 -13.26 -4.39
N MET A 42 -9.49 -14.23 -3.80
CA MET A 42 -8.71 -15.22 -4.54
C MET A 42 -9.56 -16.44 -4.87
N ARG A 43 -10.04 -16.54 -6.11
CA ARG A 43 -10.87 -17.67 -6.56
C ARG A 43 -10.15 -19.02 -6.49
N LYS A 44 -8.85 -19.06 -6.81
CA LYS A 44 -8.05 -20.30 -6.84
C LYS A 44 -7.88 -20.97 -5.47
N PHE A 45 -7.91 -20.19 -4.39
CA PHE A 45 -7.64 -20.68 -3.04
C PHE A 45 -8.83 -20.51 -2.09
N GLU A 46 -9.99 -20.05 -2.58
CA GLU A 46 -11.20 -19.75 -1.78
C GLU A 46 -10.89 -18.90 -0.54
N MET A 47 -9.99 -17.94 -0.69
CA MET A 47 -9.56 -17.05 0.39
C MET A 47 -9.73 -15.60 0.00
N THR A 48 -10.03 -14.75 0.98
CA THR A 48 -10.11 -13.30 0.78
C THR A 48 -8.98 -12.61 1.52
N ILE A 49 -8.16 -11.84 0.80
CA ILE A 49 -7.18 -10.94 1.41
C ILE A 49 -7.90 -9.64 1.78
N ILE A 50 -7.71 -9.19 3.01
CA ILE A 50 -8.20 -7.91 3.51
C ILE A 50 -7.03 -7.05 4.02
N ARG A 51 -7.09 -5.75 3.78
CA ARG A 51 -6.10 -4.76 4.24
C ARG A 51 -6.79 -3.73 5.13
N PRO A 52 -7.01 -4.04 6.43
CA PRO A 52 -7.78 -3.17 7.31
C PRO A 52 -7.10 -1.82 7.56
N MET A 53 -5.78 -1.73 7.41
CA MET A 53 -5.00 -0.51 7.66
C MET A 53 -4.88 0.39 6.43
N CYS A 54 -5.60 0.12 5.34
CA CYS A 54 -5.44 0.84 4.06
C CYS A 54 -5.69 2.35 4.11
N LEU A 55 -6.34 2.85 5.17
CA LEU A 55 -6.61 4.27 5.40
C LEU A 55 -5.73 4.90 6.50
N VAL A 56 -4.80 4.14 7.06
CA VAL A 56 -3.92 4.59 8.14
C VAL A 56 -2.58 5.02 7.56
N HIS A 57 -2.03 6.14 8.03
CA HIS A 57 -0.69 6.59 7.62
C HIS A 57 0.40 5.84 8.38
N GLU A 58 1.56 5.65 7.75
CA GLU A 58 2.71 5.01 8.42
C GLU A 58 3.15 5.78 9.68
N ALA A 59 3.05 7.11 9.66
CA ALA A 59 3.40 7.96 10.80
C ALA A 59 2.56 7.62 12.06
N ASP A 60 1.25 7.43 11.89
CA ASP A 60 0.32 7.09 12.98
C ASP A 60 0.64 5.71 13.56
N LEU A 61 1.00 4.76 12.69
CA LEU A 61 1.43 3.42 13.09
C LEU A 61 2.73 3.45 13.90
N ILE A 62 3.70 4.25 13.47
CA ILE A 62 4.98 4.40 14.18
C ILE A 62 4.76 5.01 15.56
N GLU A 63 3.92 6.04 15.66
CA GLU A 63 3.63 6.69 16.94
C GLU A 63 2.84 5.76 17.86
N MET A 64 1.85 5.04 17.35
CA MET A 64 1.11 4.04 18.12
C MET A 64 2.02 2.90 18.60
N ALA A 65 2.96 2.44 17.76
CA ALA A 65 3.94 1.44 18.15
C ALA A 65 4.85 1.94 19.28
N ARG A 66 5.25 3.22 19.25
CA ARG A 66 6.04 3.85 20.31
C ARG A 66 5.27 3.90 21.63
N ILE A 67 4.02 4.37 21.60
CA ILE A 67 3.16 4.52 22.78
C ILE A 67 2.92 3.15 23.44
N LEU A 68 2.64 2.12 22.63
CA LEU A 68 2.36 0.77 23.11
C LEU A 68 3.62 -0.05 23.43
N GLY A 69 4.81 0.50 23.19
CA GLY A 69 6.08 -0.19 23.44
C GLY A 69 6.35 -1.36 22.48
N PHE A 70 5.73 -1.37 21.30
CA PHE A 70 6.02 -2.37 20.28
C PHE A 70 7.41 -2.15 19.69
N ARG A 71 8.20 -3.23 19.64
CA ARG A 71 9.52 -3.21 19.00
C ARG A 71 9.37 -3.61 17.54
N LYS A 72 9.88 -2.78 16.64
CA LYS A 72 9.97 -3.11 15.22
C LYS A 72 10.80 -4.38 15.07
N GLN A 73 10.25 -5.40 14.41
CA GLN A 73 11.03 -6.59 14.07
C GLN A 73 12.12 -6.18 13.07
N ILE A 74 13.36 -6.53 13.40
CA ILE A 74 14.50 -6.36 12.48
C ILE A 74 14.31 -7.40 11.38
N LYS A 75 14.05 -6.93 10.15
CA LYS A 75 13.93 -7.80 9.00
C LYS A 75 15.33 -8.25 8.59
N ASN A 76 15.66 -9.52 8.79
CA ASN A 76 16.94 -10.11 8.38
C ASN A 76 16.98 -10.47 6.89
N CYS A 77 16.41 -9.63 5.99
CA CYS A 77 16.41 -9.92 4.56
C CYS A 77 17.49 -9.11 3.83
N PRO A 78 18.58 -9.74 3.35
CA PRO A 78 19.72 -9.05 2.73
C PRO A 78 19.41 -8.40 1.37
N TYR A 79 18.24 -8.65 0.79
CA TYR A 79 17.82 -8.11 -0.51
C TYR A 79 16.89 -6.88 -0.40
N GLU A 80 16.61 -6.38 0.81
CA GLU A 80 15.65 -5.29 1.02
C GLU A 80 16.20 -3.89 0.67
N SER A 81 17.53 -3.74 0.58
CA SER A 81 18.21 -2.44 0.47
C SER A 81 18.18 -1.76 -0.91
N LEU A 82 17.65 -2.42 -1.94
CA LEU A 82 17.60 -1.91 -3.32
C LEU A 82 16.23 -2.18 -3.98
N SER A 83 15.15 -2.13 -3.21
CA SER A 83 13.81 -2.33 -3.78
C SER A 83 13.29 -1.02 -4.38
N ASN A 84 12.64 -1.08 -5.55
CA ASN A 84 11.94 0.08 -6.15
C ASN A 84 10.98 0.78 -5.16
N ARG A 85 10.55 0.07 -4.11
CA ARG A 85 9.69 0.59 -3.05
C ARG A 85 10.36 1.71 -2.23
N SER A 86 11.64 1.60 -1.88
CA SER A 86 12.33 2.69 -1.16
C SER A 86 12.41 3.95 -2.01
N ASN A 87 12.68 3.79 -3.31
CA ASN A 87 12.70 4.90 -4.25
C ASN A 87 11.32 5.55 -4.39
N MET A 88 10.23 4.76 -4.42
CA MET A 88 8.87 5.31 -4.48
C MET A 88 8.47 6.05 -3.21
N LYS A 89 9.00 5.66 -2.04
CA LYS A 89 8.81 6.40 -0.80
C LYS A 89 9.44 7.79 -0.88
N ASP A 90 10.66 7.89 -1.42
CA ASP A 90 11.34 9.17 -1.62
C ASP A 90 10.62 10.05 -2.66
N VAL A 91 10.07 9.44 -3.72
CA VAL A 91 9.21 10.13 -4.69
C VAL A 91 7.96 10.67 -4.00
N LEU A 92 7.26 9.86 -3.21
CA LEU A 92 6.07 10.29 -2.48
C LEU A 92 6.38 11.47 -1.56
N TYR A 93 7.49 11.41 -0.81
CA TYR A 93 7.93 12.51 0.04
C TYR A 93 8.26 13.77 -0.76
N SER A 94 8.84 13.62 -1.95
CA SER A 94 9.11 14.75 -2.84
C SER A 94 7.83 15.39 -3.38
N LEU A 95 6.78 14.59 -3.66
CA LEU A 95 5.46 15.09 -4.03
C LEU A 95 4.82 15.88 -2.89
N GLU A 96 4.95 15.41 -1.64
CA GLU A 96 4.45 16.12 -0.46
C GLU A 96 5.11 17.47 -0.21
N LYS A 97 6.41 17.57 -0.50
CA LYS A 97 7.12 18.87 -0.43
C LYS A 97 6.56 19.88 -1.42
N MET A 98 6.07 19.44 -2.58
CA MET A 98 5.45 20.31 -3.57
C MET A 98 4.00 20.65 -3.21
N ASN A 99 3.26 19.68 -2.68
CA ASN A 99 1.89 19.85 -2.23
C ASN A 99 1.68 19.04 -0.94
N PRO A 100 1.46 19.67 0.22
CA PRO A 100 1.20 18.97 1.49
C PRO A 100 0.03 17.97 1.39
N GLU A 101 -0.92 18.21 0.49
CA GLU A 101 -2.10 17.37 0.25
C GLU A 101 -1.87 16.32 -0.86
N ALA A 102 -0.62 16.12 -1.32
CA ALA A 102 -0.31 15.23 -2.42
C ALA A 102 -0.78 13.79 -2.15
N ARG A 103 -0.62 13.28 -0.92
CA ARG A 103 -1.09 11.94 -0.55
C ARG A 103 -2.59 11.78 -0.73
N TYR A 104 -3.37 12.71 -0.19
CA TYR A 104 -4.83 12.70 -0.32
C TYR A 104 -5.28 12.89 -1.75
N SER A 105 -4.57 13.72 -2.52
CA SER A 105 -4.85 13.94 -3.94
C SER A 105 -4.62 12.68 -4.76
N LEU A 106 -3.50 11.98 -4.54
CA LEU A 106 -3.19 10.69 -5.16
C LEU A 106 -4.17 9.60 -4.73
N TRP A 107 -4.56 9.59 -3.45
CA TRP A 107 -5.56 8.64 -2.97
C TRP A 107 -6.90 8.84 -3.66
N ARG A 108 -7.36 10.10 -3.73
CA ARG A 108 -8.64 10.46 -4.35
C ARG A 108 -8.64 10.18 -5.85
N SER A 109 -7.52 10.34 -6.55
CA SER A 109 -7.43 10.08 -7.99
C SER A 109 -7.74 8.63 -8.34
N MET A 110 -7.51 7.67 -7.43
CA MET A 110 -7.88 6.26 -7.62
C MET A 110 -9.39 6.02 -7.73
N THR A 111 -10.20 6.95 -7.23
CA THR A 111 -11.67 6.88 -7.29
C THR A 111 -12.29 7.92 -8.20
N ASN A 112 -11.49 8.88 -8.69
CA ASN A 112 -11.93 10.04 -9.46
C ASN A 112 -11.23 10.07 -10.82
N ILE A 113 -11.56 9.09 -11.66
CA ILE A 113 -11.01 8.95 -13.01
C ILE A 113 -11.92 9.70 -13.98
N GLN A 114 -11.35 10.62 -14.76
CA GLN A 114 -12.05 11.31 -15.84
C GLN A 114 -12.01 10.45 -17.09
N GLU A 115 -13.04 9.64 -17.31
CA GLU A 115 -13.10 8.66 -18.41
C GLU A 115 -12.94 9.32 -19.79
N GLU A 116 -13.43 10.54 -19.97
CA GLU A 116 -13.29 11.34 -21.21
C GLU A 116 -11.83 11.69 -21.56
N CYS A 117 -10.93 11.66 -20.58
CA CYS A 117 -9.50 11.88 -20.78
C CYS A 117 -8.72 10.56 -20.98
N CYS A 118 -9.37 9.41 -20.81
CA CYS A 118 -8.78 8.10 -21.08
C CYS A 118 -8.85 7.82 -22.59
N LEU A 119 -7.73 7.41 -23.19
CA LEU A 119 -7.61 7.20 -24.63
C LEU A 119 -8.24 5.88 -25.13
N GLY A 120 -9.21 5.30 -24.40
CA GLY A 120 -9.79 3.98 -24.70
C GLY A 120 -11.16 3.75 -24.09
#